data_AF-T1G0F4-F1
#
_entry.id   AF-T1G0F4-F1
#
_cell.length_a   1.000
_cell.length_b   1.000
_cell.length_c   1.000
_cell.angle_alpha   90.00
_cell.angle_beta   90.00
_cell.angle_gamma   90.00
#
_symmetry.space_group_name_H-M   'P 1'
#
loop_
_entity.id
_entity.type
_entity.pdbx_description
1 polymer ?
#
loop_
_entity_poly.entity_id
_entity_poly.type
_entity_poly.pdbx_seq_one_letter_code
_entity_poly.pdbx_strand_id
1 'polypeptide(L)'
;MASINEDDFCSEMRNNTQKIHDESDKLINLKIVAALTDVKVWSQAIADFYFVFRQIEIALEKLKSDARLNVLHFCAEPEFRRTELFQKDLQYYMGDDWMTTAKPSEVAVNYCARIEEVSNTKPVLIIAFVNFSFIFLRLFFKSFLRY
;
A
#
# COMPACT_ATOMS: atom_id res chain seq x y z
N MET A 1 -9.97 10.01 37.54
CA MET A 1 -8.78 9.53 36.78
C MET A 1 -9.29 8.57 35.73
N ALA A 2 -9.40 9.01 34.48
CA ALA A 2 -9.82 8.13 33.38
C ALA A 2 -8.69 7.11 33.15
N SER A 3 -9.01 5.83 33.23
CA SER A 3 -8.10 4.74 32.87
C SER A 3 -7.74 4.92 31.40
N ILE A 4 -6.47 5.23 31.12
CA ILE A 4 -5.94 5.17 29.76
C ILE A 4 -6.06 3.70 29.36
N ASN A 5 -6.97 3.40 28.44
CA ASN A 5 -7.08 2.07 27.86
C ASN A 5 -5.80 1.86 27.04
N GLU A 6 -4.89 1.00 27.49
CA GLU A 6 -3.59 0.72 26.85
C GLU A 6 -3.74 -0.15 25.59
N ASP A 7 -4.61 0.24 24.67
CA ASP A 7 -4.55 -0.30 23.31
C ASP A 7 -3.48 0.50 22.56
N ASP A 8 -2.38 -0.15 22.17
CA ASP A 8 -1.39 0.47 21.27
C ASP A 8 -2.07 0.97 19.99
N PHE A 9 -1.56 2.05 19.39
CA PHE A 9 -2.14 2.73 18.22
C PHE A 9 -2.49 1.74 17.09
N CYS A 10 -1.65 0.72 16.87
CA CYS A 10 -1.89 -0.33 15.88
C CYS A 10 -3.13 -1.18 16.20
N SER A 11 -3.39 -1.47 17.47
CA SER A 11 -4.56 -2.20 17.95
C SER A 11 -5.83 -1.39 17.76
N GLU A 12 -5.79 -0.09 18.07
CA GLU A 12 -6.92 0.80 17.85
C GLU A 12 -7.25 0.94 16.35
N MET A 13 -6.24 1.15 15.50
CA MET A 13 -6.41 1.17 14.04
C MET A 13 -7.00 -0.15 13.52
N ARG A 14 -6.48 -1.30 13.98
CA ARG A 14 -6.98 -2.61 13.58
C ARG A 14 -8.44 -2.77 13.96
N ASN A 15 -8.82 -2.48 15.19
CA ASN A 15 -10.19 -2.64 15.68
C ASN A 15 -11.17 -1.75 14.90
N ASN A 16 -10.77 -0.50 14.64
CA ASN A 16 -11.60 0.47 13.93
C ASN A 16 -11.72 0.19 12.42
N THR A 17 -10.76 -0.54 11.83
CA THR A 17 -10.77 -0.87 10.39
C THR A 17 -11.18 -2.31 10.10
N GLN A 18 -11.26 -3.19 11.11
CA GLN A 18 -11.48 -4.63 10.96
C GLN A 18 -12.71 -4.97 10.13
N LYS A 19 -13.85 -4.31 10.37
CA LYS A 19 -15.08 -4.61 9.63
C LYS A 19 -14.95 -4.29 8.14
N ILE A 20 -14.39 -3.12 7.81
CA ILE A 20 -14.17 -2.71 6.41
C ILE A 20 -13.08 -3.57 5.78
N HIS A 21 -12.06 -3.97 6.56
CA HIS A 21 -11.01 -4.89 6.13
C HIS A 21 -11.59 -6.26 5.76
N ASP A 22 -12.45 -6.85 6.61
CA ASP A 22 -13.07 -8.16 6.36
C ASP A 22 -13.97 -8.15 5.12
N GLU A 23 -14.69 -7.05 4.89
CA GLU A 23 -15.51 -6.85 3.68
C GLU A 23 -14.62 -6.68 2.43
N SER A 24 -13.56 -5.88 2.53
CA SER A 24 -12.57 -5.69 1.47
C SER A 24 -11.83 -6.98 1.13
N ASP A 25 -11.49 -7.80 2.12
CA ASP A 25 -10.79 -9.08 1.95
C ASP A 25 -11.61 -10.08 1.13
N LYS A 26 -12.92 -10.14 1.35
CA LYS A 26 -13.80 -11.00 0.55
C LYS A 26 -13.80 -10.56 -0.92
N LEU A 27 -13.89 -9.26 -1.15
CA LEU A 27 -13.91 -8.69 -2.49
C LEU A 27 -12.56 -8.83 -3.19
N ILE A 28 -11.44 -8.57 -2.49
CA ILE A 28 -10.10 -8.68 -3.05
C ILE A 28 -9.75 -10.13 -3.34
N ASN A 29 -10.09 -11.08 -2.45
CA ASN A 29 -9.83 -12.50 -2.67
C ASN A 29 -10.59 -13.02 -3.90
N LEU A 30 -11.85 -12.62 -4.08
CA LEU A 30 -12.60 -12.98 -5.28
C LEU A 30 -11.99 -12.35 -6.55
N LYS A 31 -11.61 -11.07 -6.48
CA LYS A 31 -10.94 -10.38 -7.60
C LYS A 31 -9.59 -10.99 -7.93
N ILE A 32 -8.85 -11.49 -6.95
CA ILE A 32 -7.56 -12.16 -7.16
C ILE A 32 -7.75 -13.52 -7.77
N VAL A 33 -8.70 -14.31 -7.29
CA VAL A 33 -9.04 -15.59 -7.93
C VAL A 33 -9.39 -15.36 -9.40
N ALA A 34 -10.16 -14.31 -9.71
CA ALA A 34 -10.41 -13.91 -11.10
C ALA A 34 -9.14 -13.42 -11.83
N ALA A 35 -8.33 -12.57 -11.19
CA ALA A 35 -7.12 -12.03 -11.81
C ALA A 35 -6.07 -13.10 -12.10
N LEU A 36 -5.92 -14.11 -11.25
CA LEU A 36 -5.00 -15.23 -11.48
C LEU A 36 -5.40 -16.10 -12.67
N THR A 37 -6.63 -15.96 -13.19
CA THR A 37 -7.07 -16.64 -14.42
C THR A 37 -6.70 -15.87 -15.70
N ASP A 38 -6.29 -14.61 -15.59
CA ASP A 38 -5.91 -13.77 -16.73
C ASP A 38 -4.68 -12.91 -16.42
N VAL A 39 -3.55 -13.24 -17.07
CA VAL A 39 -2.27 -12.54 -16.92
C VAL A 39 -2.39 -11.04 -17.17
N LYS A 40 -3.29 -10.59 -18.06
CA LYS A 40 -3.49 -9.15 -18.32
C LYS A 40 -4.18 -8.46 -17.15
N VAL A 41 -5.15 -9.11 -16.52
CA VAL A 41 -5.85 -8.57 -15.34
C VAL A 41 -4.88 -8.55 -14.15
N TRP A 42 -4.09 -9.60 -14.00
CA TRP A 42 -3.06 -9.68 -12.96
C TRP A 42 -1.97 -8.62 -13.14
N SER A 43 -1.41 -8.46 -14.34
CA SER A 43 -0.37 -7.46 -14.61
C SER A 43 -0.89 -6.03 -14.44
N GLN A 44 -2.16 -5.77 -14.77
CA GLN A 44 -2.81 -4.48 -14.49
C GLN A 44 -2.96 -4.23 -12.98
N ALA A 45 -3.31 -5.25 -12.19
CA ALA A 45 -3.39 -5.11 -10.73
C ALA A 45 -2.01 -4.80 -10.11
N ILE A 46 -0.95 -5.46 -10.59
CA ILE A 46 0.43 -5.15 -10.21
C ILE A 46 0.80 -3.71 -10.59
N ALA A 47 0.40 -3.25 -11.79
CA ALA A 47 0.65 -1.88 -12.23
C ALA A 47 -0.02 -0.86 -11.30
N ASP A 48 -1.28 -1.09 -10.92
CA ASP A 48 -1.99 -0.22 -9.98
C ASP A 48 -1.27 -0.17 -8.63
N PHE A 49 -0.83 -1.31 -8.08
CA PHE A 49 -0.04 -1.34 -6.85
C PHE A 49 1.29 -0.60 -7.00
N TYR A 50 2.00 -0.78 -8.11
CA TYR A 50 3.25 -0.05 -8.38
C TYR A 50 3.06 1.47 -8.25
N PHE A 51 2.03 2.03 -8.89
CA PHE A 51 1.80 3.48 -8.85
C PHE A 51 1.43 3.97 -7.46
N VAL A 52 0.58 3.22 -6.73
CA VAL A 52 0.17 3.58 -5.36
C VAL A 52 1.36 3.53 -4.40
N PHE A 53 2.14 2.45 -4.41
CA PHE A 53 3.30 2.31 -3.52
C PHE A 53 4.37 3.36 -3.83
N ARG A 54 4.63 3.63 -5.11
CA ARG A 54 5.53 4.70 -5.53
C ARG A 54 5.07 6.06 -5.00
N GLN A 55 3.77 6.35 -5.04
CA GLN A 55 3.24 7.61 -4.52
C GLN A 55 3.39 7.72 -2.99
N ILE A 56 3.20 6.62 -2.26
CA ILE A 56 3.43 6.57 -0.81
C ILE A 56 4.91 6.80 -0.50
N GLU A 57 5.83 6.16 -1.21
CA GLU A 57 7.28 6.33 -1.03
C GLU A 57 7.73 7.78 -1.31
N ILE A 58 7.18 8.42 -2.35
CA ILE A 58 7.43 9.85 -2.64
C ILE A 58 6.94 10.73 -1.49
N ALA A 59 5.73 10.46 -0.97
CA ALA A 59 5.19 11.20 0.17
C ALA A 59 6.05 11.02 1.42
N LEU A 60 6.57 9.81 1.67
CA LEU A 60 7.47 9.53 2.79
C LEU A 60 8.79 10.26 2.67
N GLU A 61 9.42 10.27 1.49
CA GLU A 61 10.68 10.98 1.28
C GLU A 61 10.50 12.49 1.47
N LYS A 62 9.38 13.05 1.02
CA LYS A 62 9.04 14.47 1.23
C LYS A 62 8.88 14.81 2.72
N LEU A 63 8.34 13.89 3.51
CA LEU A 63 8.04 14.10 4.93
C LEU A 63 9.17 13.66 5.88
N LYS A 64 10.24 13.07 5.34
CA LYS A 64 11.40 12.55 6.10
C LYS A 64 12.17 13.61 6.88
N SER A 65 11.99 14.89 6.59
CA SER A 65 12.62 15.98 7.35
C SER A 65 11.70 16.60 8.41
N ASP A 66 10.44 16.15 8.50
CA ASP A 66 9.48 16.65 9.50
C ASP A 66 9.70 15.95 10.84
N ALA A 67 10.27 16.67 11.81
CA ALA A 67 10.56 16.17 13.15
C ALA A 67 9.33 15.63 13.91
N ARG A 68 8.11 16.02 13.50
CA ARG A 68 6.86 15.49 14.09
C ARG A 68 6.53 14.08 13.60
N LEU A 69 7.19 13.63 12.53
CA LEU A 69 6.96 12.37 11.84
C LEU A 69 8.17 11.44 11.91
N ASN A 70 8.99 11.56 12.95
CA ASN A 70 10.17 10.69 13.15
C ASN A 70 9.82 9.19 13.10
N VAL A 71 8.59 8.78 13.45
CA VAL A 71 8.10 7.40 13.31
C VAL A 71 8.08 6.92 11.85
N LEU A 72 7.90 7.83 10.89
CA LEU A 72 7.95 7.55 9.46
C LEU A 72 9.37 7.33 8.94
N HIS A 73 10.42 7.73 9.69
CA HIS A 73 11.80 7.51 9.25
C HIS A 73 12.09 6.01 9.12
N PHE A 74 11.62 5.21 10.07
CA PHE A 74 11.70 3.75 9.97
C PHE A 74 11.01 3.23 8.71
N CYS A 75 9.85 3.79 8.35
CA CYS A 75 9.09 3.39 7.17
C CYS A 75 9.74 3.86 5.85
N ALA A 76 10.65 4.82 5.89
CA ALA A 76 11.38 5.34 4.73
C ALA A 76 12.68 4.58 4.44
N GLU A 77 13.05 3.62 5.29
CA GLU A 77 14.22 2.77 5.11
C GLU A 77 14.10 1.89 3.85
N PRO A 78 15.22 1.60 3.16
CA PRO A 78 15.20 0.86 1.89
C PRO A 78 14.51 -0.51 1.96
N GLU A 79 14.60 -1.20 3.08
CA GLU A 79 14.00 -2.53 3.31
C GLU A 79 12.47 -2.55 3.23
N PHE A 80 11.83 -1.38 3.37
CA PHE A 80 10.39 -1.21 3.27
C PHE A 80 9.92 -0.71 1.92
N ARG A 81 10.84 -0.30 1.05
CA ARG A 81 10.51 0.09 -0.32
C ARG A 81 10.07 -1.13 -1.11
N ARG A 82 9.01 -0.97 -1.89
CA ARG A 82 8.40 -2.01 -2.72
C ARG A 82 8.36 -1.63 -4.19
N THR A 83 8.58 -0.36 -4.52
CA THR A 83 8.64 0.12 -5.91
C THR A 83 9.57 -0.76 -6.77
N GLU A 84 10.79 -1.07 -6.31
CA GLU A 84 11.75 -1.88 -7.07
C GLU A 84 11.30 -3.33 -7.28
N LEU A 85 10.60 -3.93 -6.31
CA LEU A 85 10.06 -5.28 -6.45
C LEU A 85 8.94 -5.31 -7.49
N PHE A 86 8.03 -4.34 -7.43
CA PHE A 86 6.98 -4.22 -8.43
C PHE A 86 7.52 -3.92 -9.84
N GLN A 87 8.64 -3.19 -9.98
CA GLN A 87 9.29 -3.00 -11.28
C GLN A 87 9.74 -4.32 -11.89
N LYS A 88 10.33 -5.22 -11.07
CA LYS A 88 10.75 -6.56 -11.54
C LYS A 88 9.54 -7.39 -11.95
N ASP A 89 8.46 -7.34 -11.17
CA ASP A 89 7.23 -8.05 -11.50
C ASP A 89 6.62 -7.52 -12.81
N LEU A 90 6.55 -6.20 -12.99
CA LEU A 90 6.04 -5.59 -14.22
C LEU A 90 6.90 -5.93 -15.43
N GLN A 91 8.22 -5.93 -15.29
CA GLN A 91 9.12 -6.35 -16.36
C GLN A 91 8.86 -7.81 -16.76
N TYR A 92 8.62 -8.69 -15.78
CA TYR A 92 8.30 -10.09 -16.04
C TYR A 92 6.95 -10.27 -16.78
N TYR A 93 5.90 -9.56 -16.33
CA TYR A 93 4.54 -9.76 -16.88
C TYR A 93 4.23 -8.92 -18.13
N MET A 94 4.84 -7.75 -18.29
CA MET A 94 4.56 -6.80 -19.38
C MET A 94 5.74 -6.62 -20.35
N GLY A 95 6.90 -7.22 -20.06
CA GLY A 95 8.11 -7.13 -20.87
C GLY A 95 8.98 -5.91 -20.55
N ASP A 96 10.10 -5.75 -21.26
CA ASP A 96 11.08 -4.70 -20.99
C ASP A 96 10.51 -3.27 -21.18
N ASP A 97 9.52 -3.11 -22.05
CA ASP A 97 8.84 -1.84 -22.33
C ASP A 97 7.71 -1.52 -21.34
N TRP A 98 7.63 -2.22 -20.21
CA TRP A 98 6.55 -2.08 -19.22
C TRP A 98 6.34 -0.63 -18.77
N MET A 99 7.40 0.20 -18.69
CA MET A 99 7.25 1.61 -18.30
C MET A 99 6.38 2.43 -19.26
N THR A 100 6.30 2.03 -20.53
CA THR A 100 5.48 2.73 -21.54
C THR A 100 4.06 2.18 -21.62
N THR A 101 3.87 0.91 -21.24
CA THR A 101 2.62 0.18 -21.38
C THR A 101 1.82 0.15 -20.08
N ALA A 102 2.48 0.15 -18.92
CA ALA A 102 1.85 0.21 -17.60
C ALA A 102 1.20 1.58 -17.40
N LYS A 103 -0.12 1.56 -17.21
CA LYS A 103 -0.91 2.74 -16.87
C LYS A 103 -1.75 2.45 -15.64
N PRO A 104 -1.84 3.38 -14.68
CA PRO A 104 -2.73 3.21 -13.55
C PRO A 104 -4.18 3.22 -14.03
N SER A 105 -5.02 2.39 -13.43
CA SER A 105 -6.47 2.51 -13.57
C SER A 105 -6.97 3.85 -13.00
N GLU A 106 -8.17 4.27 -13.41
CA GLU A 106 -8.80 5.49 -12.88
C GLU A 106 -8.90 5.47 -11.35
N VAL A 107 -9.16 4.29 -10.77
CA VAL A 107 -9.22 4.09 -9.33
C VAL A 107 -7.85 4.34 -8.69
N ALA A 108 -6.78 3.78 -9.27
CA ALA A 108 -5.42 4.00 -8.78
C ALA A 108 -5.00 5.47 -8.91
N VAL A 109 -5.35 6.15 -10.00
CA VAL A 109 -5.11 7.59 -10.18
C VAL A 109 -5.78 8.41 -9.06
N ASN A 110 -7.06 8.16 -8.80
CA ASN A 110 -7.80 8.86 -7.75
C ASN A 110 -7.20 8.60 -6.35
N TYR A 111 -6.73 7.37 -6.11
CA TYR A 111 -6.06 7.01 -4.86
C TYR A 111 -4.71 7.73 -4.70
N CYS A 112 -3.89 7.80 -5.75
CA CYS A 112 -2.64 8.55 -5.76
C CYS A 112 -2.87 10.05 -5.50
N ALA A 113 -3.87 10.64 -6.15
CA ALA A 113 -4.25 12.04 -5.92
C ALA A 113 -4.64 12.29 -4.46
N ARG A 114 -5.37 11.35 -3.84
CA ARG A 114 -5.73 11.44 -2.42
C ARG A 114 -4.51 11.35 -1.51
N ILE A 115 -3.55 10.47 -1.79
CA ILE A 115 -2.30 10.37 -1.03
C ILE A 115 -1.54 11.71 -1.12
N GLU A 116 -1.42 12.28 -2.31
CA GLU A 116 -0.76 13.57 -2.51
C GLU A 116 -1.46 14.70 -1.74
N GLU A 117 -2.78 14.82 -1.86
CA GLU A 117 -3.59 15.81 -1.12
C GLU A 117 -3.38 15.70 0.39
N VAL A 118 -3.45 14.47 0.93
CA VAL A 118 -3.26 14.23 2.36
C VAL A 118 -1.83 14.55 2.81
N SER A 119 -0.83 14.19 2.00
CA SER A 119 0.58 14.50 2.30
C SER A 119 0.83 16.00 2.42
N ASN A 120 0.08 16.81 1.67
CA ASN A 120 0.22 18.27 1.65
C ASN A 120 -0.62 18.96 2.74
N THR A 121 -1.82 18.45 3.02
CA THR A 121 -2.77 19.12 3.93
C THR A 121 -2.70 18.62 5.37
N LYS A 122 -2.49 17.32 5.56
CA LYS A 122 -2.51 16.63 6.86
C LYS A 122 -1.43 15.54 6.89
N PRO A 123 -0.14 15.92 6.90
CA PRO A 123 0.97 14.98 6.69
C PRO A 123 1.04 13.85 7.72
N VAL A 124 0.55 14.07 8.95
CA VAL A 124 0.44 13.02 9.99
C VAL A 124 -0.42 11.83 9.54
N LEU A 125 -1.43 12.05 8.70
CA LEU A 125 -2.33 10.98 8.25
C LEU A 125 -1.69 10.02 7.24
N ILE A 126 -0.49 10.33 6.72
CA ILE A 126 0.26 9.40 5.88
C ILE A 126 0.59 8.10 6.62
N ILE A 127 0.71 8.14 7.95
CA ILE A 127 0.93 6.93 8.76
C ILE A 127 -0.17 5.88 8.56
N ALA A 128 -1.41 6.30 8.27
CA ALA A 128 -2.51 5.38 8.02
C ALA A 128 -2.35 4.63 6.69
N PHE A 129 -1.90 5.33 5.64
CA PHE A 129 -1.62 4.72 4.33
C PHE A 129 -0.45 3.74 4.42
N VAL A 130 0.59 4.11 5.18
CA VAL A 130 1.76 3.26 5.42
C VAL A 130 1.37 2.01 6.22
N ASN A 131 0.61 2.18 7.31
CA ASN A 131 0.11 1.06 8.12
C ASN A 131 -0.71 0.09 7.27
N PHE A 132 -1.63 0.59 6.45
CA PHE A 132 -2.41 -0.23 5.53
C PHE A 132 -1.52 -1.01 4.57
N SER A 133 -0.54 -0.36 3.94
CA SER A 133 0.44 -1.03 3.07
C SER A 133 1.19 -2.15 3.80
N PHE A 134 1.62 -1.92 5.04
CA PHE A 134 2.31 -2.94 5.84
C PHE A 134 1.44 -4.13 6.24
N ILE A 135 0.21 -3.88 6.69
CA ILE A 135 -0.73 -4.93 7.05
C ILE A 135 -1.11 -5.74 5.81
N PHE A 136 -1.37 -5.07 4.70
CA PHE A 136 -1.67 -5.71 3.41
C PHE A 136 -0.54 -6.67 3.00
N LEU A 137 0.71 -6.20 3.02
CA LEU A 137 1.89 -7.03 2.74
C LEU A 137 1.98 -8.22 3.71
N ARG A 138 1.77 -8.00 5.01
CA ARG A 138 1.85 -9.07 6.02
C ARG A 138 0.80 -10.15 5.79
N LEU A 139 -0.42 -9.79 5.40
CA LEU A 139 -1.52 -10.73 5.20
C LEU A 139 -1.42 -11.47 3.87
N PHE A 140 -1.03 -10.76 2.81
CA PHE A 140 -0.82 -11.37 1.49
C PHE A 140 0.33 -12.37 1.53
N PHE A 141 1.51 -11.97 1.98
CA PHE A 141 2.69 -12.84 1.90
C PHE A 141 2.69 -13.97 2.94
N LYS A 142 2.04 -13.82 4.11
CA LYS A 142 1.88 -14.97 5.03
C LYS A 142 0.96 -16.06 4.52
N SER A 143 -0.03 -15.73 3.68
CA SER A 143 -0.90 -16.75 3.07
C SER A 143 -0.19 -17.56 1.99
N PHE A 144 0.86 -17.00 1.36
CA PHE A 144 1.65 -17.71 0.35
C PHE A 144 2.90 -18.43 0.89
N LEU A 145 3.38 -18.10 2.10
CA LEU A 145 4.54 -18.76 2.75
C LEU A 145 4.15 -19.91 3.70
N ARG A 146 2.94 -20.45 3.56
CA ARG A 146 2.50 -21.67 4.25
C ARG A 146 2.53 -22.89 3.31
N TYR A 147 3.57 -23.02 2.49
CA TYR A 147 3.98 -24.26 1.84
C TYR A 147 5.49 -24.26 1.67
#